data_AF-A0A9E6DB35-F1
#
_entry.id   AF-A0A9E6DB35-F1
#
_cell.length_a   1.000
_cell.length_b   1.000
_cell.length_c   1.000
_cell.angle_alpha   90.00
_cell.angle_beta   90.00
_cell.angle_gamma   90.00
#
_symmetry.space_group_name_H-M   'P 1'
#
loop_
_entity.id
_entity.type
_entity.pdbx_description
1 polymer ?
#
loop_
_entity_poly.entity_id
_entity_poly.type
_entity_poly.pdbx_seq_one_letter_code
_entity_poly.pdbx_strand_id
1 'polypeptide(L)' 'MLAELDIYRNTTRLESRYKKLVEKAYNFKHTNSTLSDLAAYKAMRLLEKINRIKFGF' A
#
# COMPACT_ATOMS: atom_id res chain seq x y z
N MET A 1 5.88 -24.03 -0.59
CA MET A 1 4.46 -24.45 -0.43
C MET A 1 3.74 -23.79 0.76
N LEU A 2 4.02 -24.06 2.05
CA LEU A 2 3.29 -23.37 3.14
C LEU A 2 3.73 -21.91 3.37
N ALA A 3 5.04 -21.65 3.35
CA ALA A 3 5.59 -20.30 3.54
C ALA A 3 5.18 -19.32 2.42
N GLU A 4 5.16 -19.77 1.17
CA GLU A 4 4.72 -18.95 0.02
C GLU A 4 3.24 -18.57 0.12
N LEU A 5 2.39 -19.48 0.63
CA LEU A 5 0.96 -19.23 0.83
C LEU A 5 0.71 -18.18 1.93
N ASP A 6 1.56 -18.18 2.96
CA ASP A 6 1.48 -17.22 4.07
C ASP A 6 2.02 -15.84 3.68
N ILE A 7 3.09 -15.80 2.88
CA ILE A 7 3.58 -14.57 2.21
C ILE A 7 2.48 -14.00 1.30
N TYR A 8 1.83 -14.85 0.51
CA TYR A 8 0.73 -14.45 -0.36
C TYR A 8 -0.43 -13.84 0.43
N ARG A 9 -0.95 -14.53 1.46
CA ARG A 9 -2.06 -14.02 2.30
C ARG A 9 -1.72 -12.72 3.02
N ASN A 10 -0.51 -12.61 3.58
CA ASN A 10 -0.08 -11.39 4.27
C ASN A 10 0.07 -10.20 3.31
N THR A 11 0.52 -10.44 2.09
CA THR A 11 0.64 -9.38 1.07
C THR A 11 -0.73 -8.94 0.54
N THR A 12 -1.72 -9.82 0.41
CA THR A 12 -3.07 -9.45 -0.08
C THR A 12 -3.72 -8.35 0.77
N ARG A 13 -3.62 -8.44 2.10
CA ARG A 13 -4.21 -7.43 3.00
C ARG A 13 -3.48 -6.09 2.89
N LEU A 14 -2.15 -6.12 2.73
CA LEU A 14 -1.34 -4.92 2.52
C LEU A 14 -1.67 -4.29 1.17
N GLU A 15 -1.78 -5.07 0.09
CA GLU A 15 -2.15 -4.60 -1.24
C GLU A 15 -3.53 -3.95 -1.28
N SER A 16 -4.51 -4.55 -0.60
CA SER A 16 -5.85 -3.95 -0.49
C SER A 16 -5.80 -2.57 0.18
N ARG A 17 -5.04 -2.45 1.28
CA ARG A 17 -4.84 -1.17 1.97
C ARG A 17 -4.07 -0.16 1.12
N TYR A 18 -3.07 -0.61 0.37
CA TYR A 18 -2.31 0.22 -0.57
C TYR A 18 -3.25 0.82 -1.62
N LYS A 19 -4.07 0.00 -2.28
CA LYS A 19 -5.05 0.46 -3.28
C LYS A 19 -6.01 1.51 -2.71
N LYS A 20 -6.54 1.29 -1.50
CA LYS A 20 -7.42 2.27 -0.82
C LYS A 20 -6.72 3.60 -0.52
N LEU A 21 -5.43 3.57 -0.19
CA LEU A 21 -4.65 4.80 0.05
C LEU A 21 -4.38 5.56 -1.24
N VAL A 22 -4.07 4.86 -2.34
CA VAL A 22 -3.93 5.47 -3.67
C VAL A 22 -5.23 6.12 -4.13
N GLU A 23 -6.36 5.43 -3.97
CA GLU A 23 -7.68 5.98 -4.28
C GLU A 23 -7.98 7.22 -3.44
N LYS A 24 -7.70 7.21 -2.13
CA LYS A 24 -7.84 8.39 -1.27
C LYS A 24 -6.95 9.54 -1.72
N ALA A 25 -5.70 9.27 -2.07
CA ALA A 25 -4.79 10.30 -2.55
C ALA A 25 -5.34 10.97 -3.82
N TYR A 26 -5.86 10.17 -4.75
CA TYR A 26 -6.50 10.66 -5.96
C TYR A 26 -7.76 11.50 -5.66
N ASN A 27 -8.66 10.99 -4.81
CA ASN A 27 -9.90 11.68 -4.46
C ASN A 27 -9.67 13.02 -3.77
N PHE A 28 -8.62 13.13 -2.94
CA PHE A 28 -8.26 14.36 -2.26
C PHE A 28 -7.39 15.31 -3.10
N LYS A 29 -6.87 14.87 -4.25
CA LYS A 29 -5.88 15.61 -5.06
C LYS A 29 -6.27 17.06 -5.35
N HIS A 30 -7.56 17.30 -5.61
CA HIS A 30 -8.08 18.62 -5.99
C HIS A 30 -8.91 19.29 -4.89
N THR A 31 -9.19 18.59 -3.79
CA THR A 31 -10.09 19.06 -2.72
C THR A 31 -9.37 19.31 -1.40
N ASN A 32 -8.28 18.60 -1.14
CA ASN A 32 -7.46 18.75 0.06
C ASN A 32 -6.05 18.18 -0.17
N SER A 33 -5.11 19.05 -0.52
CA SER A 33 -3.72 18.64 -0.82
C SER A 33 -3.05 17.94 0.36
N THR A 34 -3.24 18.43 1.58
CA THR A 34 -2.65 17.82 2.78
C THR A 34 -3.12 16.38 3.00
N LEU A 35 -4.41 16.09 2.80
CA LEU A 35 -4.92 14.71 2.89
C LEU A 35 -4.46 13.85 1.72
N SER A 36 -4.33 14.44 0.53
CA SER A 36 -3.79 13.76 -0.65
C SER A 36 -2.35 13.31 -0.40
N ASP A 37 -1.49 14.23 0.04
CA ASP A 37 -0.07 13.98 0.31
C ASP A 37 0.11 12.96 1.44
N LEU A 38 -0.67 13.07 2.51
CA LEU A 38 -0.63 12.11 3.61
C LEU A 38 -1.05 10.70 3.17
N ALA A 39 -2.07 10.59 2.32
CA ALA A 39 -2.52 9.32 1.78
C ALA A 39 -1.46 8.71 0.83
N ALA A 40 -0.85 9.53 -0.03
CA ALA A 40 0.22 9.12 -0.93
C ALA A 40 1.46 8.63 -0.16
N TYR A 41 1.90 9.36 0.86
CA TYR A 41 3.01 8.96 1.71
C TYR A 41 2.76 7.60 2.38
N LYS A 42 1.56 7.40 2.94
CA LYS A 42 1.17 6.11 3.54
C LYS A 42 1.13 4.98 2.50
N ALA A 43 0.67 5.25 1.28
CA ALA A 43 0.66 4.28 0.19
C ALA A 43 2.10 3.84 -0.16
N MET A 44 3.03 4.79 -0.31
CA MET A 44 4.43 4.51 -0.62
C MET A 44 5.09 3.64 0.46
N ARG A 45 4.88 3.94 1.75
CA ARG A 45 5.41 3.13 2.86
C ARG A 45 4.86 1.70 2.85
N LEU A 46 3.59 1.54 2.46
CA LEU A 46 2.98 0.21 2.36
C LEU A 46 3.52 -0.58 1.16
N LEU A 47 3.75 0.11 0.03
CA LEU A 47 4.37 -0.48 -1.15
C LEU A 47 5.80 -0.96 -0.86
N GLU A 48 6.60 -0.15 -0.16
CA GLU A 48 7.94 -0.55 0.30
C GLU A 48 7.88 -1.82 1.14
N LYS A 49 6.93 -1.89 2.09
CA LYS A 49 6.74 -3.09 2.92
C LYS A 49 6.34 -4.32 2.10
N ILE A 50 5.45 -4.15 1.12
CA ILE A 50 5.04 -5.25 0.23
C ILE A 50 6.25 -5.75 -0.57
N ASN A 51 7.07 -4.84 -1.10
CA ASN A 51 8.26 -5.18 -1.87
C ASN A 51 9.31 -5.91 -1.03
N ARG A 52 9.56 -5.45 0.22
CA ARG A 52 10.41 -6.16 1.20
C ARG A 52 9.95 -7.60 1.41
N ILE A 53 8.64 -7.82 1.59
CA ILE A 53 8.08 -9.15 1.85
C ILE A 53 8.15 -10.06 0.61
N LYS A 54 7.86 -9.52 -0.58
CA LYS A 54 7.81 -10.31 -1.82
C LYS A 54 9.18 -10.59 -2.43
N PHE A 55 10.11 -9.65 -2.30
CA PHE A 55 11.33 -9.64 -3.09
C PHE A 55 12.60 -9.48 -2.26
N GLY A 56 12.50 -9.18 -0.96
CA GLY A 56 13.66 -9.09 -0.06
C GLY A 56 14.55 -7.86 -0.23
N PHE A 57 14.10 -6.83 -0.96
CA PHE A 57 14.78 -5.53 -1.08
C PHE A 57 14.62 -4.67 0.18
#